data_AF-A0A6N2YCK3-F1
#
_entry.id   AF-A0A6N2YCK3-F1
#
_cell.length_a   1.000
_cell.length_b   1.000
_cell.length_c   1.000
_cell.angle_alpha   90.00
_cell.angle_beta   90.00
_cell.angle_gamma   90.00
#
_symmetry.space_group_name_H-M   'P 1'
#
loop_
_entity.id
_entity.type
_entity.pdbx_description
1 polymer ?
#
loop_
_entity_poly.entity_id
_entity_poly.type
_entity_poly.pdbx_seq_one_letter_code
_entity_poly.pdbx_strand_id
1 'polypeptide(L)'
;MALEAINEIKSAEAKADEMIKEATLKSKEIVQKASEEAEQKYNEVISAAKEECNRVMENALAEGNKVAEPILEKGKQESENIYNISDDKKNNAVKLVVERIVKANGNC
;
A
#
# COMPACT_ATOMS: atom_id res chain seq x y z
N MET A 1 63.51 20.31 43.39
CA MET A 1 62.48 19.68 44.25
C MET A 1 61.14 20.43 44.23
N ALA A 2 60.95 21.56 44.91
CA ALA A 2 59.63 22.23 44.95
C ALA A 2 59.15 22.75 43.58
N LEU A 3 60.05 23.31 42.77
CA LEU A 3 59.72 23.84 41.44
C LEU A 3 59.37 22.73 40.43
N GLU A 4 60.02 21.56 40.53
CA GLU A 4 59.73 20.39 39.70
C GLU A 4 58.35 19.82 40.02
N ALA A 5 58.00 19.70 41.30
CA ALA A 5 56.67 19.26 41.72
C ALA A 5 55.56 20.19 41.20
N ILE A 6 55.78 21.52 41.22
CA ILE A 6 54.82 22.50 40.68
C ILE A 6 54.66 22.33 39.15
N ASN A 7 55.75 22.08 38.42
CA ASN A 7 55.69 21.85 36.98
C ASN A 7 55.00 20.53 36.61
N GLU A 8 55.23 19.46 37.39
CA GLU A 8 54.51 18.20 37.22
C GLU A 8 53.00 18.36 37.44
N ILE A 9 52.59 19.09 38.49
CA ILE A 9 51.18 19.39 38.75
C ILE A 9 50.56 20.14 37.56
N LYS A 10 51.21 21.19 37.07
CA LYS A 10 50.74 21.92 35.87
C LYS A 10 50.60 21.04 34.64
N SER A 11 51.53 20.13 34.42
CA SER A 11 51.48 19.20 33.29
C SER A 11 50.33 18.19 33.44
N ALA A 12 50.08 17.71 34.66
CA ALA A 12 48.97 16.82 34.95
C ALA A 12 47.61 17.52 34.76
N GLU A 13 47.48 18.77 35.21
CA GLU A 13 46.28 19.60 34.99
C GLU A 13 46.00 19.81 33.49
N ALA A 14 47.02 20.16 32.71
CA ALA A 14 46.88 20.34 31.27
C ALA A 14 46.42 19.05 30.56
N LYS A 15 46.96 17.89 30.94
CA LYS A 15 46.54 16.59 30.41
C LYS A 15 45.11 16.23 30.82
N ALA A 16 44.72 16.54 32.04
CA ALA A 16 43.35 16.32 32.51
C ALA A 16 42.35 17.16 31.71
N ASP A 17 42.66 18.44 31.50
CA ASP A 17 41.84 19.34 30.68
C ASP A 17 41.70 18.86 29.23
N GLU A 18 42.79 18.36 28.64
CA GLU A 18 42.78 17.79 27.30
C GLU A 18 41.89 16.54 27.23
N MET A 19 42.03 15.62 28.19
CA MET A 19 41.17 14.44 28.29
C MET A 19 39.68 14.80 28.42
N ILE A 20 39.35 15.81 29.23
CA ILE A 20 37.96 16.28 29.39
C ILE A 20 37.42 16.85 28.07
N LYS A 21 38.23 17.64 27.36
CA LYS A 21 37.85 18.20 26.05
C LYS A 21 37.61 17.10 25.02
N GLU A 22 38.52 16.14 24.92
CA GLU A 22 38.38 15.00 24.00
C GLU A 22 37.16 14.14 24.32
N ALA A 23 36.93 13.83 25.60
CA ALA A 23 35.76 13.07 26.04
C ALA A 23 34.46 13.81 25.71
N THR A 24 34.44 15.14 25.88
CA THR A 24 33.29 15.99 25.56
C THR A 24 33.05 16.07 24.05
N LEU A 25 34.09 16.08 23.23
CA LEU A 25 33.95 16.06 21.78
C LEU A 25 33.38 14.71 21.32
N LYS A 26 33.99 13.61 21.78
CA LYS A 26 33.56 12.24 21.44
C LYS A 26 32.12 11.97 21.86
N SER A 27 31.69 12.44 23.03
CA SER A 27 30.30 12.26 23.47
C SER A 27 29.31 12.96 22.54
N LYS A 28 29.62 14.18 22.09
CA LYS A 28 28.81 14.90 21.10
C LYS A 28 28.76 14.17 19.77
N GLU A 29 29.90 13.68 19.28
CA GLU A 29 29.96 12.92 18.03
C GLU A 29 29.15 11.63 18.09
N ILE A 30 29.20 10.91 19.22
CA ILE A 30 28.40 9.68 19.43
C ILE A 30 26.91 10.01 19.37
N VAL A 31 26.46 11.06 20.07
CA VAL A 31 25.05 11.46 20.09
C VAL A 31 24.59 11.91 18.70
N GLN A 32 25.43 12.64 17.97
CA GLN A 32 25.12 13.08 16.62
C GLN A 32 24.96 11.89 15.68
N LYS A 33 25.94 10.97 15.64
CA LYS A 33 25.88 9.77 14.81
C LYS A 33 24.68 8.89 15.15
N ALA A 34 24.40 8.70 16.44
CA ALA A 34 23.23 7.94 16.87
C ALA A 34 21.91 8.59 16.39
N SER A 35 21.82 9.91 16.42
CA SER A 35 20.66 10.64 15.90
C SER A 35 20.51 10.48 14.38
N GLU A 36 21.61 10.61 13.63
CA GLU A 36 21.62 10.45 12.18
C GLU A 36 21.24 9.01 11.77
N GLU A 37 21.80 7.99 12.44
CA GLU A 37 21.45 6.59 12.21
C GLU A 37 19.97 6.29 12.55
N ALA A 38 19.45 6.90 13.62
CA ALA A 38 18.06 6.75 14.00
C ALA A 38 17.11 7.36 12.95
N GLU A 39 17.44 8.54 12.44
CA GLU A 39 16.66 9.20 11.38
C GLU A 39 16.69 8.39 10.08
N GLN A 40 17.87 7.88 9.68
CA GLN A 40 17.99 7.00 8.52
C GLN A 40 17.12 5.75 8.65
N LYS A 41 17.24 5.02 9.77
CA LYS A 41 16.43 3.81 10.00
C LYS A 41 14.94 4.12 10.04
N TYR A 42 14.55 5.24 10.64
CA TYR A 42 13.15 5.67 10.65
C TYR A 42 12.64 5.88 9.21
N ASN A 43 13.39 6.61 8.39
CA ASN A 43 13.03 6.87 7.00
C ASN A 43 12.99 5.60 6.15
N GLU A 44 13.93 4.68 6.34
CA GLU A 44 13.94 3.36 5.69
C GLU A 44 12.68 2.56 6.02
N VAL A 45 12.31 2.48 7.31
CA VAL A 45 11.10 1.76 7.75
C VAL A 45 9.84 2.38 7.14
N ILE A 46 9.74 3.71 7.12
CA ILE A 46 8.60 4.41 6.51
C ILE A 46 8.54 4.18 5.00
N SER A 47 9.68 4.19 4.30
CA SER A 47 9.73 3.92 2.87
C SER A 47 9.30 2.50 2.55
N ALA A 48 9.86 1.51 3.26
CA ALA A 48 9.50 0.11 3.08
C ALA A 48 8.01 -0.15 3.38
N ALA A 49 7.45 0.49 4.40
CA ALA A 49 6.03 0.38 4.71
C ALA A 49 5.14 0.96 3.61
N LYS A 50 5.55 2.08 2.98
CA LYS A 50 4.82 2.68 1.85
C LYS A 50 4.87 1.79 0.61
N GLU A 51 6.04 1.24 0.30
CA GLU A 51 6.20 0.30 -0.82
C GLU A 51 5.34 -0.94 -0.63
N GLU A 52 5.31 -1.51 0.58
CA GLU A 52 4.48 -2.66 0.88
C GLU A 52 2.98 -2.34 0.77
N CYS A 53 2.57 -1.17 1.27
CA CYS A 53 1.19 -0.71 1.13
C CYS A 53 0.77 -0.60 -0.34
N ASN A 54 1.60 0.01 -1.18
CA ASN A 54 1.35 0.13 -2.61
C ASN A 54 1.26 -1.24 -3.28
N ARG A 55 2.19 -2.14 -2.96
CA ARG A 55 2.20 -3.52 -3.49
C ARG A 55 0.91 -4.27 -3.14
N VAL A 56 0.46 -4.17 -1.88
CA VAL A 56 -0.80 -4.78 -1.44
C VAL A 56 -2.00 -4.19 -2.20
N MET A 57 -2.04 -2.86 -2.37
CA MET A 57 -3.11 -2.18 -3.08
C MET A 57 -3.17 -2.59 -4.57
N GLU A 58 -2.03 -2.63 -5.25
CA GLU A 58 -1.93 -3.04 -6.65
C GLU A 58 -2.35 -4.50 -6.82
N ASN A 59 -1.92 -5.38 -5.92
CA ASN A 59 -2.34 -6.78 -5.94
C ASN A 59 -3.86 -6.92 -5.75
N ALA A 60 -4.45 -6.19 -4.79
CA ALA A 60 -5.89 -6.22 -4.56
C ALA A 60 -6.69 -5.71 -5.77
N LEU A 61 -6.19 -4.65 -6.44
CA LEU A 61 -6.77 -4.14 -7.69
C LEU A 61 -6.67 -5.18 -8.81
N ALA A 62 -5.51 -5.81 -8.99
CA ALA A 62 -5.30 -6.82 -10.02
C ALA A 62 -6.18 -8.05 -9.80
N GLU A 63 -6.29 -8.55 -8.55
CA GLU A 63 -7.18 -9.65 -8.20
C GLU A 63 -8.65 -9.28 -8.40
N GLY A 64 -9.06 -8.09 -7.97
CA GLY A 64 -10.41 -7.57 -8.19
C GLY A 64 -10.78 -7.53 -9.67
N ASN A 65 -9.89 -7.01 -10.51
CA ASN A 65 -10.08 -6.95 -11.96
C ASN A 65 -10.14 -8.37 -12.57
N LYS A 66 -9.27 -9.28 -12.15
CA LYS A 66 -9.25 -10.67 -12.62
C LYS A 66 -10.55 -11.41 -12.30
N VAL A 67 -11.19 -11.10 -11.17
CA VAL A 67 -12.50 -11.65 -10.81
C VAL A 67 -13.63 -10.95 -11.57
N ALA A 68 -13.54 -9.63 -11.77
CA ALA A 68 -14.56 -8.85 -12.46
C ALA A 68 -14.65 -9.16 -13.96
N GLU A 69 -13.53 -9.41 -14.63
CA GLU A 69 -13.47 -9.67 -16.07
C GLU A 69 -14.37 -10.83 -16.54
N PRO A 70 -14.31 -12.05 -15.95
CA PRO A 70 -15.20 -13.13 -16.36
C PRO A 70 -16.67 -12.86 -16.02
N ILE A 71 -16.96 -12.07 -14.97
CA ILE A 71 -18.33 -11.68 -14.63
C ILE A 71 -18.90 -10.76 -15.71
N LEU A 72 -18.11 -9.78 -16.15
CA LEU A 72 -18.48 -8.85 -17.22
C LEU A 72 -18.68 -9.58 -18.55
N GLU A 73 -17.75 -10.47 -18.90
CA GLU A 73 -17.84 -11.26 -20.13
C GLU A 73 -19.08 -12.17 -20.12
N LYS A 74 -19.35 -12.84 -19.00
CA LYS A 74 -20.56 -13.66 -18.84
C LYS A 74 -21.82 -12.81 -18.96
N GLY A 75 -21.88 -11.66 -18.30
CA GLY A 75 -23.03 -10.75 -18.37
C GLY A 75 -23.27 -10.25 -19.80
N LYS A 76 -22.20 -9.96 -20.54
CA LYS A 76 -22.29 -9.58 -21.95
C LYS A 76 -22.85 -10.71 -22.81
N GLN A 77 -22.32 -11.93 -22.67
CA GLN A 77 -22.81 -13.10 -23.40
C GLN A 77 -24.29 -13.40 -23.09
N GLU A 78 -24.69 -13.32 -21.82
CA GLU A 78 -26.10 -13.50 -21.42
C GLU A 78 -27.00 -12.42 -22.04
N SER A 79 -26.56 -11.16 -22.05
CA SER A 79 -27.31 -10.07 -22.69
C SER A 79 -27.44 -10.26 -24.20
N GLU A 80 -26.37 -10.64 -24.89
CA GLU A 80 -26.37 -10.94 -26.32
C GLU A 80 -27.29 -12.13 -26.64
N ASN A 81 -27.28 -13.17 -25.82
CA ASN A 81 -28.17 -14.32 -25.98
C ASN A 81 -29.65 -13.95 -25.85
N ILE A 82 -29.99 -13.01 -24.96
CA ILE A 82 -31.36 -12.49 -24.81
C ILE A 82 -31.74 -11.67 -26.05
N TYR A 83 -30.86 -10.79 -26.52
CA TYR A 83 -31.12 -9.95 -27.69
C TYR A 83 -31.30 -10.78 -28.97
N ASN A 84 -30.47 -11.82 -29.12
CA ASN A 84 -30.43 -12.70 -30.29
C ASN A 84 -31.40 -13.90 -30.19
N ILE A 85 -32.42 -13.84 -29.32
CA ILE A 85 -33.49 -14.85 -29.34
C ILE A 85 -34.09 -14.95 -30.75
N SER A 86 -34.28 -16.18 -31.23
CA SER A 86 -34.80 -16.43 -32.57
C SER A 86 -36.19 -15.83 -32.79
N ASP A 87 -36.44 -15.37 -34.00
CA ASP A 87 -37.74 -14.79 -34.35
C ASP A 87 -38.87 -15.82 -34.26
N ASP A 88 -38.59 -17.11 -34.49
CA ASP A 88 -39.55 -18.20 -34.21
C ASP A 88 -40.02 -18.20 -32.75
N LYS A 89 -39.10 -18.04 -31.78
CA LYS A 89 -39.47 -17.99 -30.36
C LYS A 89 -40.26 -16.73 -30.04
N LYS A 90 -39.88 -15.58 -30.62
CA LYS A 90 -40.61 -14.31 -30.47
C LYS A 90 -42.03 -14.43 -31.04
N ASN A 91 -42.16 -14.93 -32.26
CA ASN A 91 -43.44 -15.12 -32.95
C ASN A 91 -44.34 -16.11 -32.22
N ASN A 92 -43.78 -17.21 -31.71
CA ASN A 92 -44.53 -18.16 -30.90
C ASN A 92 -45.04 -17.52 -29.59
N ALA A 93 -44.21 -16.71 -28.92
CA ALA A 93 -44.63 -15.97 -27.73
C ALA A 93 -45.77 -14.98 -28.04
N VAL A 94 -45.70 -14.24 -29.16
CA VAL A 94 -46.77 -13.35 -29.62
C VAL A 94 -48.06 -14.14 -29.90
N LYS A 95 -47.96 -15.28 -30.60
CA LYS A 95 -49.09 -16.15 -30.89
C LYS A 95 -49.78 -16.64 -29.61
N LEU A 96 -49.03 -17.08 -28.60
CA LEU A 96 -49.58 -17.50 -27.30
C LEU A 96 -50.36 -16.37 -26.61
N VAL A 97 -49.85 -15.14 -26.65
CA VAL A 97 -50.53 -13.98 -26.08
C VAL A 97 -51.83 -13.67 -26.84
N VAL A 98 -51.79 -13.68 -28.18
CA VAL A 98 -52.96 -13.45 -29.03
C VAL A 98 -54.04 -14.51 -28.79
N GLU A 99 -53.67 -15.80 -28.77
CA GLU A 99 -54.61 -16.88 -28.48
C GLU A 99 -55.27 -16.75 -27.10
N ARG A 100 -54.52 -16.28 -26.09
CA ARG A 100 -55.07 -16.04 -24.75
C ARG A 100 -56.08 -14.91 -24.72
N ILE A 101 -55.82 -13.81 -25.44
CA ILE A 101 -56.75 -12.68 -25.56
C ILE A 101 -58.00 -13.09 -26.34
N VAL A 102 -57.82 -13.79 -27.47
CA VAL A 102 -58.93 -14.24 -28.32
C VAL A 102 -59.80 -15.25 -27.57
N LYS A 103 -59.23 -16.17 -26.77
CA LYS A 103 -60.01 -17.10 -25.94
C LYS A 103 -60.71 -16.42 -24.75
N ALA A 104 -60.15 -15.32 -24.22
CA ALA A 104 -60.76 -14.57 -23.13
C ALA A 104 -61.92 -13.67 -23.61
N ASN A 105 -61.83 -13.12 -24.83
CA ASN A 105 -62.85 -12.26 -25.43
C ASN A 105 -63.81 -12.99 -26.39
N GLY A 106 -63.50 -14.22 -26.78
CA GLY A 106 -64.22 -15.03 -27.76
C GLY A 106 -65.21 -16.01 -27.13
N ASN A 107 -65.93 -15.59 -26.10
CA ASN A 107 -67.19 -16.23 -25.74
C ASN A 107 -68.33 -15.48 -26.45
N CYS A 108 -68.39 -15.69 -27.76
CA CYS A 108 -69.56 -15.49 -28.61
C CYS A 108 -69.66 -16.72 -29.50
#